data_AF-A0A809T684-F1
#
_entry.id   AF-A0A809T684-F1
#
_cell.length_a   1.000
_cell.length_b   1.000
_cell.length_c   1.000
_cell.angle_alpha   90.00
_cell.angle_beta   90.00
_cell.angle_gamma   90.00
#
_symmetry.space_group_name_H-M   'P 1'
#
loop_
_entity.id
_entity.type
_entity.pdbx_description
1 polymer ?
#
loop_
_entity_poly.entity_id
_entity_poly.type
_entity_poly.pdbx_seq_one_letter_code
_entity_poly.pdbx_strand_id
1 'polypeptide(L)' 'MINDMDRSVNHDKALKSLENTVPDLLFENKIMHRPPLDTATTDGIPVWELRYGHVAAKEVEAVLEELLEKWAKRWH' A
#
# COMPACT_ATOMS: atom_id res chain seq x y z
N MET A 1 4.14 -4.27 3.57
CA MET A 1 2.95 -3.52 3.13
C MET A 1 2.24 -3.00 4.38
N ILE A 2 2.17 -1.68 4.55
CA ILE A 2 1.25 -1.10 5.53
C ILE A 2 -0.04 -0.87 4.77
N ASN A 3 -1.03 -1.70 5.06
CA ASN A 3 -2.40 -1.48 4.63
C ASN A 3 -3.03 -0.51 5.63
N ASP A 4 -3.70 0.52 5.14
CA ASP A 4 -4.51 1.42 5.97
C ASP A 4 -3.77 2.45 6.84
N MET A 5 -2.72 3.09 6.30
CA MET A 5 -2.01 4.12 7.04
C MET A 5 -2.84 5.41 7.17
N ASP A 6 -3.29 5.74 8.38
CA ASP A 6 -4.04 6.97 8.70
C ASP A 6 -3.18 8.19 9.10
N ARG A 7 -1.85 8.08 9.04
CA ARG A 7 -0.85 9.07 9.54
C ARG A 7 -1.03 9.46 11.01
N SER A 8 -1.61 8.59 11.83
CA SER A 8 -1.57 8.76 13.27
C SER A 8 -0.13 8.72 13.79
N VAL A 9 0.12 9.41 14.92
CA VAL A 9 1.44 9.43 15.58
C VAL A 9 1.96 8.01 15.87
N ASN A 10 1.05 7.07 16.13
CA ASN A 10 1.42 5.68 16.40
C ASN A 10 1.85 4.96 15.12
N HIS A 11 1.14 5.16 14.01
CA HIS A 11 1.52 4.59 12.73
C HIS A 11 2.87 5.13 12.23
N ASP A 12 3.13 6.43 12.41
CA ASP A 12 4.42 7.03 12.04
C ASP A 12 5.57 6.45 12.88
N LYS A 13 5.37 6.25 14.19
CA LYS A 13 6.37 5.63 15.07
C LYS A 13 6.64 4.17 14.67
N ALA A 14 5.58 3.40 14.42
CA ALA A 14 5.69 2.01 13.99
C ALA A 14 6.42 1.90 12.64
N LEU A 15 6.06 2.75 11.68
CA LEU A 15 6.73 2.82 10.38
C LEU A 15 8.22 3.13 10.55
N LYS A 16 8.59 4.17 11.31
CA LYS A 16 10.01 4.50 11.57
C LYS A 16 10.78 3.35 12.22
N SER A 17 10.14 2.62 13.15
CA SER A 17 10.75 1.45 13.76
C SER A 17 11.05 0.35 12.74
N LEU A 18 10.12 0.11 11.81
CA LEU A 18 10.31 -0.85 10.73
C LEU A 18 11.38 -0.40 9.73
N GLU A 19 11.36 0.88 9.34
CA GLU A 19 12.36 1.50 8.45
C GLU A 19 13.78 1.34 9.01
N ASN A 20 13.95 1.44 10.33
CA ASN A 20 15.24 1.23 10.98
C ASN A 20 15.65 -0.24 11.13
N THR A 21 14.68 -1.18 11.15
CA THR A 21 14.95 -2.60 11.48
C THR A 21 15.16 -3.44 10.22
N VAL A 22 14.39 -3.19 9.16
CA VAL A 22 14.36 -4.01 7.94
C VAL A 22 14.22 -3.16 6.68
N PRO A 23 15.11 -2.17 6.43
CA PRO A 23 14.95 -1.21 5.34
C PRO A 23 14.77 -1.88 3.97
N ASP A 24 15.53 -2.94 3.67
CA ASP A 24 15.52 -3.59 2.35
C ASP A 24 14.25 -4.43 2.09
N LEU A 25 13.53 -4.82 3.15
CA LEU A 25 12.31 -5.63 3.05
C LEU A 25 11.04 -4.78 2.98
N LEU A 26 11.17 -3.46 3.17
CA LEU A 26 10.03 -2.56 3.06
C LEU A 26 9.74 -2.18 1.62
N PHE A 27 8.46 -1.90 1.38
CA PHE A 27 8.01 -1.27 0.17
C PHE A 27 8.23 0.23 0.28
N GLU A 28 8.76 0.85 -0.76
CA GLU A 28 8.85 2.30 -0.91
C GLU A 28 7.44 2.90 -1.10
N ASN A 29 6.61 2.22 -1.90
CA ASN A 29 5.23 2.61 -2.14
C ASN A 29 4.32 2.20 -0.97
N LYS A 30 3.29 3.02 -0.72
CA LYS A 30 2.39 2.89 0.43
C LYS A 30 0.93 3.01 -0.02
N ILE A 31 0.06 2.20 0.58
CA ILE A 31 -1.39 2.32 0.46
C ILE A 31 -1.89 3.04 1.70
N MET A 32 -2.46 4.23 1.52
CA MET A 32 -2.97 5.03 2.64
C MET A 32 -4.35 4.54 3.07
N HIS A 33 -4.82 4.98 4.23
CA HIS A 33 -6.25 4.86 4.56
C HIS A 33 -7.05 5.68 3.54
N ARG A 34 -7.94 5.01 2.81
CA ARG A 34 -8.71 5.57 1.69
C ARG A 34 -10.14 5.03 1.74
N PRO A 35 -11.17 5.89 1.91
CA PRO A 35 -12.57 5.45 1.87
C PRO A 35 -12.96 4.62 0.63
N PRO A 36 -12.42 4.88 -0.59
CA PRO A 36 -12.67 4.01 -1.73
C PRO A 36 -12.24 2.54 -1.54
N LEU A 37 -11.22 2.24 -0.75
CA LEU A 37 -10.79 0.87 -0.48
C LEU A 37 -11.83 0.14 0.38
N ASP A 38 -12.41 0.82 1.37
CA ASP A 38 -13.46 0.27 2.23
C ASP A 38 -14.73 -0.02 1.42
N THR A 39 -15.14 0.91 0.55
CA THR A 39 -16.28 0.71 -0.34
C THR A 39 -16.04 -0.46 -1.29
N ALA A 40 -14.88 -0.48 -1.97
CA ALA A 40 -14.54 -1.56 -2.90
C ALA A 40 -14.53 -2.93 -2.22
N THR A 41 -14.00 -3.01 -1.00
CA THR A 41 -14.00 -4.22 -0.17
C THR A 41 -15.42 -4.65 0.19
N THR A 42 -16.27 -3.70 0.58
CA THR A 42 -17.68 -3.96 0.94
C THR A 42 -18.48 -4.44 -0.26
N ASP A 43 -18.29 -3.82 -1.42
CA ASP A 43 -19.00 -4.11 -2.66
C ASP A 43 -18.45 -5.34 -3.39
N GLY A 44 -17.29 -5.86 -2.98
CA GLY A 44 -16.65 -7.04 -3.59
C GLY A 44 -16.08 -6.77 -4.98
N ILE A 45 -15.71 -5.51 -5.26
CA ILE A 45 -15.18 -5.07 -6.55
C ILE A 45 -13.77 -4.50 -6.38
N PRO A 46 -12.94 -4.47 -7.42
CA PRO A 46 -11.65 -3.79 -7.34
C PRO A 46 -11.82 -2.26 -7.29
N VAL A 47 -10.88 -1.58 -6.61
CA VAL A 47 -10.98 -0.13 -6.35
C VAL A 47 -10.97 0.75 -7.60
N TRP A 48 -10.42 0.27 -8.72
CA TRP A 48 -10.44 0.98 -10.00
C TRP A 48 -11.81 0.97 -10.70
N GLU A 49 -12.77 0.15 -10.25
CA GLU A 49 -14.16 0.21 -10.74
C GLU A 49 -14.96 1.35 -10.09
N LEU A 50 -14.49 1.88 -8.96
CA LEU A 50 -15.11 3.04 -8.31
C LEU A 50 -14.75 4.34 -9.06
N ARG A 51 -15.76 5.11 -9.47
CA ARG A 51 -15.58 6.42 -10.13
C ARG A 51 -14.69 7.40 -9.34
N TYR A 52 -14.67 7.27 -8.02
CA TYR A 52 -13.90 8.12 -7.11
C TYR A 52 -12.67 7.41 -6.50
N GLY A 53 -12.32 6.21 -7.00
CA GLY A 53 -11.23 5.37 -6.49
C GLY A 53 -9.85 5.64 -7.10
N HIS A 54 -9.73 6.57 -8.05
CA HIS A 54 -8.51 6.78 -8.86
C HIS A 54 -7.20 6.95 -8.06
N VAL A 55 -7.21 7.65 -6.93
CA VAL A 55 -6.00 7.79 -6.10
C VAL A 55 -5.63 6.46 -5.44
N ALA A 56 -6.61 5.79 -4.84
CA ALA A 56 -6.40 4.49 -4.19
C ALA A 56 -5.96 3.43 -5.21
N ALA A 57 -6.53 3.46 -6.43
CA ALA A 57 -6.13 2.59 -7.52
C ALA A 57 -4.65 2.78 -7.89
N LYS A 58 -4.17 4.03 -8.02
CA LYS A 58 -2.75 4.32 -8.28
C LYS A 58 -1.82 3.85 -7.17
N GLU A 59 -2.22 3.99 -5.91
CA GLU A 59 -1.43 3.51 -4.77
C GLU A 59 -1.32 1.99 -4.77
N VAL A 60 -2.42 1.28 -5.07
CA VAL A 60 -2.43 -0.18 -5.22
C VAL A 60 -1.56 -0.62 -6.38
N GLU A 61 -1.69 0.02 -7.55
CA GLU A 61 -0.89 -0.26 -8.74
C GLU A 61 0.61 -0.11 -8.46
N ALA A 62 1.04 1.00 -7.86
CA ALA A 62 2.45 1.23 -7.54
C ALA A 62 3.04 0.17 -6.58
N VAL A 63 2.26 -0.28 -5.59
CA VAL A 63 2.69 -1.36 -4.68
C VAL A 63 2.79 -2.71 -5.40
N LEU A 64 1.87 -3.00 -6.33
CA LEU A 64 1.89 -4.23 -7.12
C LEU A 64 3.08 -4.26 -8.09
N GLU A 65 3.38 -3.15 -8.74
CA GLU A 65 4.57 -3.01 -9.60
C GLU A 65 5.85 -3.26 -8.79
N GLU A 66 5.99 -2.60 -7.64
CA GLU A 66 7.14 -2.79 -6.77
C GLU A 66 7.28 -4.24 -6.27
N LEU A 67 6.15 -4.90 -5.97
CA LEU A 67 6.15 -6.32 -5.58
C LEU A 67 6.70 -7.20 -6.70
N LEU A 68 6.24 -6.99 -7.93
CA LEU A 68 6.70 -7.75 -9.10
C LEU A 68 8.19 -7.50 -9.37
N GLU A 69 8.67 -6.26 -9.23
CA GLU A 69 10.08 -5.93 -9.37
C GLU A 69 10.96 -6.58 -8.30
N LYS A 70 10.56 -6.50 -7.02
CA LYS A 70 11.29 -7.15 -5.91
C LYS A 70 11.28 -8.67 -6.06
N TRP A 71 10.17 -9.25 -6.52
CA TRP A 71 10.09 -10.67 -6.83
C TRP A 71 11.08 -11.01 -7.96
N ALA A 72 11.04 -10.32 -9.09
CA ALA A 72 11.95 -10.57 -10.22
C ALA A 72 13.43 -10.51 -9.80
N LYS A 73 13.82 -9.49 -9.02
CA LYS A 73 15.19 -9.31 -8.49
C LYS A 73 15.63 -10.41 -7.51
N ARG A 74 14.69 -11.07 -6.81
CA ARG A 74 15.01 -12.09 -5.81
C ARG A 74 15.38 -13.45 -6.42
N TRP A 75 14.92 -13.71 -7.65
CA TRP A 75 15.06 -15.00 -8.33
C TRP A 75 15.98 -14.95 -9.57
N HIS A 76 16.69 -13.83 -9.76
CA HIS A 76 17.77 -13.66 -10.74
C HIS A 76 19.03 -13.20 -10.00
#